data_AF-A0A1U9N6Q8-F1
#
_entry.id   AF-A0A1U9N6Q8-F1
#
_cell.length_a   1.000
_cell.length_b   1.000
_cell.length_c   1.000
_cell.angle_alpha   90.00
_cell.angle_beta   90.00
_cell.angle_gamma   90.00
#
_symmetry.space_group_name_H-M   'P 1'
#
loop_
_entity.id
_entity.type
_entity.pdbx_description
1 polymer ?
#
loop_
_entity_poly.entity_id
_entity_poly.type
_entity_poly.pdbx_seq_one_letter_code
_entity_poly.pdbx_strand_id
1 'polypeptide(L)'
;MRLYKIIAAVLISLCLSACVSSLLIGNQLQSKLMWTFLKPLVGFDPNEVNFFEAPIIKDRMTAILGDKYEPTMKLLRTAQEIQQEGALFYVASRYAPAQVQAVTDKAGLVWNSQTNQMAVMLIKDGKPEIFSEQIAGAAEAITPVFPTELKNAYEKAQSVQQALSNPAAAMGEALDNKLDSTLNKVKEEQKSKVDNTLNDAIKQSLPNADQQELEEALKREAQPAH
;
A
#
# COMPACT_ATOMS: atom_id res chain seq x y z
N MET A 1 39.89 50.04 3.52
CA MET A 1 40.06 48.57 3.32
C MET A 1 38.98 47.69 3.95
N ARG A 2 38.45 47.98 5.17
CA ARG A 2 37.43 47.12 5.81
C ARG A 2 36.07 47.11 5.09
N LEU A 3 35.58 48.25 4.60
CA LEU A 3 34.30 48.32 3.87
C LEU A 3 34.32 47.51 2.56
N TYR A 4 35.42 47.57 1.80
CA TYR A 4 35.55 46.85 0.53
C TYR A 4 35.53 45.33 0.73
N LYS A 5 36.11 44.84 1.84
CA LYS A 5 36.06 43.42 2.22
C LYS A 5 34.65 42.95 2.59
N ILE A 6 33.86 43.81 3.25
CA ILE A 6 32.46 43.50 3.60
C ILE A 6 31.58 43.52 2.36
N ILE A 7 31.74 44.52 1.49
CA ILE A 7 30.99 44.60 0.22
C ILE A 7 31.31 43.41 -0.67
N ALA A 8 32.59 43.02 -0.79
CA ALA A 8 33.00 41.85 -1.56
C ALA A 8 32.42 40.54 -0.98
N ALA A 9 32.38 40.39 0.35
CA ALA A 9 31.78 39.22 0.99
C ALA A 9 30.27 39.11 0.75
N VAL A 10 29.54 40.23 0.79
CA VAL A 10 28.10 40.28 0.51
C VAL A 10 27.82 39.96 -0.97
N LEU A 11 28.61 40.50 -1.89
CA LEU A 11 28.47 40.25 -3.34
C LEU A 11 28.72 38.77 -3.70
N ILE A 12 29.73 38.16 -3.09
CA ILE A 12 30.03 36.72 -3.27
C ILE A 12 28.90 35.86 -2.69
N SER A 13 28.37 36.20 -1.51
CA SER A 13 27.24 35.47 -0.91
C SER A 13 25.97 35.54 -1.76
N LEU A 14 25.67 36.68 -2.40
CA LEU A 14 24.54 36.83 -3.31
C LEU A 14 24.71 35.96 -4.58
N CYS A 15 25.90 35.92 -5.17
CA CYS A 15 26.19 35.09 -6.33
C CYS A 15 26.07 33.58 -6.03
N LEU A 16 26.47 33.11 -4.85
CA LEU A 16 26.31 31.70 -4.47
C LEU A 16 24.84 31.30 -4.29
N SER A 17 24.00 32.17 -3.73
CA SER A 17 22.55 31.89 -3.56
C SER A 17 21.76 31.84 -4.86
N ALA A 18 22.22 32.55 -5.91
CA ALA A 18 21.61 32.51 -7.23
C ALA A 18 21.83 31.16 -7.95
N CYS A 19 23.00 30.53 -7.76
CA CYS A 19 23.31 29.25 -8.39
C CYS A 19 22.45 28.08 -7.85
N VAL A 20 22.11 28.09 -6.55
CA VAL A 20 21.27 27.03 -5.95
C VAL A 20 19.80 27.20 -6.37
N SER A 21 19.36 28.44 -6.54
CA SER A 21 17.99 28.76 -6.98
C SER A 21 17.72 28.32 -8.43
N SER A 22 18.70 28.44 -9.33
CA SER A 22 18.57 27.99 -10.73
C SER A 22 18.39 26.48 -10.87
N LEU A 23 19.04 25.68 -10.00
CA LEU A 23 18.86 24.22 -9.99
C LEU A 23 17.44 23.85 -9.56
N LEU A 24 16.90 24.56 -8.57
CA LEU A 24 15.56 24.34 -8.03
C LEU A 24 14.46 24.76 -9.02
N ILE A 25 14.66 25.89 -9.71
CA ILE A 25 13.77 26.37 -10.78
C ILE A 25 13.80 25.43 -11.99
N GLY A 26 14.96 24.86 -12.32
CA GLY A 26 15.10 23.86 -13.38
C GLY A 26 14.25 22.62 -13.15
N ASN A 27 14.19 22.12 -11.91
CA ASN A 27 13.38 20.96 -11.54
C ASN A 27 11.87 21.22 -11.71
N GLN A 28 11.40 22.42 -11.35
CA GLN A 28 9.99 22.81 -11.49
C GLN A 28 9.56 22.91 -12.96
N LEU A 29 10.42 23.43 -13.83
CA LEU A 29 10.14 23.53 -15.26
C LEU A 29 10.10 22.14 -15.92
N GLN A 30 11.04 21.27 -15.57
CA GLN A 30 11.05 19.88 -16.05
C GLN A 30 9.82 19.10 -15.57
N SER A 31 9.38 19.31 -14.32
CA SER A 31 8.16 18.69 -13.81
C SER A 31 6.92 19.10 -14.61
N LYS A 32 6.78 20.39 -14.93
CA LYS A 32 5.66 20.90 -15.75
C LYS A 32 5.67 20.36 -17.18
N LEU A 33 6.86 20.22 -17.77
CA LEU A 33 7.01 19.62 -19.08
C LEU A 33 6.59 18.15 -19.04
N MET A 34 7.09 17.39 -18.08
CA MET A 34 6.74 15.97 -17.90
C MET A 34 5.25 15.79 -17.65
N TRP A 35 4.66 16.61 -16.79
CA TRP A 35 3.22 16.59 -16.52
C TRP A 35 2.40 16.86 -17.80
N THR A 36 2.78 17.88 -18.58
CA THR A 36 2.11 18.20 -19.85
C THR A 36 2.25 17.09 -20.87
N PHE A 37 3.39 16.38 -20.87
CA PHE A 37 3.61 15.21 -21.71
C PHE A 37 2.76 14.01 -21.29
N LEU A 38 2.70 13.71 -19.98
CA LEU A 38 2.05 12.51 -19.45
C LEU A 38 0.53 12.62 -19.37
N LYS A 39 0.01 13.78 -18.95
CA LYS A 39 -1.42 13.94 -18.67
C LYS A 39 -2.32 13.60 -19.87
N PRO A 40 -2.02 14.00 -21.11
CA PRO A 40 -2.81 13.61 -22.27
C PRO A 40 -2.75 12.11 -22.60
N LEU A 41 -1.73 11.39 -22.11
CA LEU A 41 -1.49 9.98 -22.40
C LEU A 41 -2.13 9.03 -21.38
N VAL A 42 -2.72 9.56 -20.29
CA VAL A 42 -3.43 8.73 -19.31
C VAL A 42 -4.60 8.01 -19.99
N GLY A 43 -4.67 6.69 -19.79
CA GLY A 43 -5.65 5.79 -20.42
C GLY A 43 -5.20 5.19 -21.75
N PHE A 44 -4.06 5.60 -22.31
CA PHE A 44 -3.51 4.99 -23.53
C PHE A 44 -2.57 3.83 -23.22
N ASP A 45 -2.49 2.86 -24.13
CA ASP A 45 -1.48 1.81 -24.09
C ASP A 45 -0.08 2.43 -24.29
N PRO A 46 0.86 2.24 -23.34
CA PRO A 46 2.18 2.86 -23.41
C PRO A 46 3.00 2.41 -24.63
N ASN A 47 2.72 1.24 -25.20
CA ASN A 47 3.39 0.75 -26.40
C ASN A 47 2.85 1.42 -27.67
N GLU A 48 1.53 1.66 -27.73
CA GLU A 48 0.89 2.32 -28.89
C GLU A 48 1.34 3.78 -29.03
N VAL A 49 1.53 4.47 -27.90
CA VAL A 49 1.97 5.87 -27.88
C VAL A 49 3.49 6.03 -27.78
N ASN A 50 4.26 4.95 -27.92
CA ASN A 50 5.73 4.93 -27.80
C ASN A 50 6.23 5.58 -26.50
N PHE A 51 5.49 5.43 -25.41
CA PHE A 51 5.75 6.09 -24.13
C PHE A 51 7.18 5.84 -23.63
N PHE A 52 7.63 4.59 -23.71
CA PHE A 52 8.94 4.17 -23.23
C PHE A 52 10.11 4.61 -24.12
N GLU A 53 9.83 4.99 -25.37
CA GLU A 53 10.85 5.45 -26.31
C GLU A 53 11.02 6.97 -26.29
N ALA A 54 10.11 7.69 -25.61
CA ALA A 54 10.25 9.11 -25.37
C ALA A 54 11.56 9.39 -24.60
N PRO A 55 12.47 10.27 -25.07
CA PRO A 55 13.77 10.50 -24.43
C PRO A 55 13.66 10.87 -22.96
N ILE A 56 12.66 11.69 -22.62
CA ILE A 56 12.39 12.13 -21.24
C ILE A 56 12.04 10.96 -20.29
N ILE A 57 11.62 9.81 -20.82
CA ILE A 57 11.36 8.58 -20.06
C ILE A 57 12.55 7.63 -20.19
N LYS A 58 12.98 7.35 -21.43
CA LYS A 58 14.02 6.38 -21.75
C LYS A 58 15.35 6.69 -21.06
N ASP A 59 15.79 7.93 -21.11
CA ASP A 59 17.10 8.34 -20.59
C ASP A 59 17.11 8.20 -19.06
N ARG A 60 16.02 8.61 -18.41
CA ARG A 60 15.84 8.49 -16.95
C ARG A 60 15.77 7.04 -16.53
N MET A 61 14.95 6.23 -17.21
CA MET A 61 14.84 4.79 -16.97
C MET A 61 16.19 4.07 -17.10
N THR A 62 16.95 4.40 -18.15
CA THR A 62 18.29 3.81 -18.38
C THR A 62 19.25 4.19 -17.25
N ALA A 63 19.23 5.46 -16.82
CA ALA A 63 20.06 5.93 -15.72
C ALA A 63 19.71 5.28 -14.37
N ILE A 64 18.41 5.07 -14.09
CA ILE A 64 17.94 4.45 -12.84
C ILE A 64 18.25 2.94 -12.80
N LEU A 65 18.05 2.24 -13.92
CA LEU A 65 18.05 0.78 -13.94
C LEU A 65 19.39 0.16 -14.34
N GLY A 66 20.22 0.85 -15.13
CA GLY A 66 21.48 0.29 -15.65
C GLY A 66 21.27 -1.09 -16.27
N ASP A 67 21.97 -2.09 -15.74
CA ASP A 67 21.91 -3.49 -16.21
C ASP A 67 20.52 -4.14 -16.04
N LYS A 68 19.64 -3.56 -15.23
CA LYS A 68 18.26 -4.03 -15.03
C LYS A 68 17.28 -3.43 -16.03
N TYR A 69 17.72 -2.56 -16.95
CA TYR A 69 16.86 -1.88 -17.91
C TYR A 69 16.09 -2.86 -18.78
N GLU A 70 16.77 -3.68 -19.59
CA GLU A 70 16.14 -4.63 -20.52
C GLU A 70 15.16 -5.61 -19.85
N PRO A 71 15.52 -6.33 -18.77
CA PRO A 71 14.58 -7.26 -18.13
C PRO A 71 13.35 -6.55 -17.54
N THR A 72 13.52 -5.33 -17.02
CA THR A 72 12.39 -4.52 -16.52
C THR A 72 11.48 -4.08 -17.67
N MET A 73 12.07 -3.62 -18.77
CA MET A 73 11.33 -3.18 -19.95
C MET A 73 10.52 -4.30 -20.58
N LYS A 74 11.02 -5.54 -20.56
CA LYS A 74 10.27 -6.71 -21.01
C LYS A 74 8.94 -6.88 -20.24
N LEU A 75 8.94 -6.60 -18.95
CA LEU A 75 7.71 -6.62 -18.13
C LEU A 75 6.87 -5.38 -18.39
N LEU A 76 7.45 -4.18 -18.34
CA LEU A 76 6.71 -2.92 -18.51
C LEU A 76 6.00 -2.81 -19.87
N ARG A 77 6.59 -3.35 -20.95
CA ARG A 77 5.95 -3.42 -22.27
C ARG A 77 4.70 -4.29 -22.32
N THR A 78 4.43 -5.09 -21.29
CA THR A 78 3.15 -5.82 -21.17
C THR A 78 2.03 -4.96 -20.60
N ALA A 79 2.32 -3.76 -20.07
CA ALA A 79 1.32 -2.90 -19.47
C ALA A 79 0.23 -2.52 -20.47
N GLN A 80 -0.99 -2.34 -19.96
CA GLN A 80 -2.16 -2.04 -20.80
C GLN A 80 -2.43 -0.55 -20.92
N GLU A 81 -2.10 0.22 -19.88
CA GLU A 81 -2.43 1.63 -19.84
C GLU A 81 -1.45 2.41 -18.97
N ILE A 82 -1.30 3.68 -19.32
CA ILE A 82 -0.72 4.71 -18.47
C ILE A 82 -1.81 5.18 -17.52
N GLN A 83 -1.55 5.07 -16.22
CA GLN A 83 -2.52 5.35 -15.17
C GLN A 83 -2.11 6.59 -14.36
N GLN A 84 -3.08 7.14 -13.63
CA GLN A 84 -2.85 8.24 -12.70
C GLN A 84 -3.55 8.00 -11.36
N GLU A 85 -2.81 8.11 -10.25
CA GLU A 85 -3.34 8.08 -8.87
C GLU A 85 -2.88 9.34 -8.14
N GLY A 86 -3.77 10.32 -8.01
CA GLY A 86 -3.43 11.63 -7.45
C GLY A 86 -2.32 12.32 -8.23
N ALA A 87 -1.17 12.53 -7.59
CA ALA A 87 0.02 13.14 -8.20
C ALA A 87 0.91 12.14 -8.96
N LEU A 88 0.63 10.85 -8.87
CA LEU A 88 1.44 9.77 -9.44
C LEU A 88 0.94 9.42 -10.84
N PHE A 89 1.84 9.42 -11.80
CA PHE A 89 1.62 8.85 -13.12
C PHE A 89 2.43 7.56 -13.19
N TYR A 90 1.79 6.47 -13.62
CA TYR A 90 2.45 5.17 -13.54
C TYR A 90 2.03 4.22 -14.63
N VAL A 91 2.86 3.21 -14.82
CA VAL A 91 2.62 2.09 -15.70
C VAL A 91 2.95 0.82 -14.92
N ALA A 92 2.01 -0.11 -14.85
CA ALA A 92 2.18 -1.40 -14.19
C ALA A 92 2.12 -2.52 -15.24
N SER A 93 3.11 -3.42 -15.22
CA SER A 93 3.10 -4.59 -16.09
C SER A 93 1.88 -5.47 -15.79
N ARG A 94 1.40 -6.17 -16.81
CA ARG A 94 0.37 -7.20 -16.61
C ARG A 94 0.90 -8.28 -15.67
N TYR A 95 -0.03 -8.90 -14.95
CA TYR A 95 0.25 -10.15 -14.28
C TYR A 95 0.66 -11.19 -15.33
N ALA A 96 1.89 -11.69 -15.25
CA ALA A 96 2.21 -12.95 -15.93
C ALA A 96 1.27 -14.05 -15.40
N PRO A 97 0.83 -15.00 -16.24
CA PRO A 97 -0.12 -16.02 -15.83
C PRO A 97 0.37 -16.78 -14.58
N ALA A 98 -0.42 -16.80 -13.51
CA ALA A 98 -0.06 -17.29 -12.18
C ALA A 98 0.18 -18.82 -12.08
N GLN A 99 0.32 -19.51 -13.21
CA GLN A 99 0.35 -20.98 -13.21
C GLN A 99 1.69 -21.59 -12.75
N VAL A 100 2.73 -20.77 -12.50
CA VAL A 100 4.09 -21.29 -12.23
C VAL A 100 4.75 -20.71 -10.96
N GLN A 101 4.26 -19.59 -10.39
CA GLN A 101 4.93 -18.91 -9.27
C GLN A 101 3.95 -18.37 -8.22
N ALA A 102 4.34 -18.42 -6.93
CA ALA A 102 3.57 -17.87 -5.80
C ALA A 102 3.45 -16.34 -5.84
N VAL A 103 4.48 -15.68 -6.38
CA VAL A 103 4.50 -14.25 -6.70
C VAL A 103 4.85 -14.13 -8.17
N THR A 104 4.00 -13.43 -8.91
CA THR A 104 4.19 -13.19 -10.32
C THR A 104 5.24 -12.09 -10.54
N ASP A 105 6.10 -12.27 -11.54
CA ASP A 105 6.99 -11.20 -12.00
C ASP A 105 6.17 -9.94 -12.34
N LYS A 106 6.60 -8.80 -11.82
CA LYS A 106 5.90 -7.52 -12.02
C LYS A 106 6.89 -6.38 -12.06
N ALA A 107 6.64 -5.41 -12.93
CA ALA A 107 7.37 -4.16 -12.96
C ALA A 107 6.38 -2.99 -12.90
N GLY A 108 6.78 -1.93 -12.23
CA GLY A 108 6.01 -0.71 -12.14
C GLY A 108 6.91 0.50 -12.31
N LEU A 109 6.64 1.34 -13.31
CA LEU A 109 7.27 2.66 -13.45
C LEU A 109 6.32 3.69 -12.84
N VAL A 110 6.84 4.54 -11.95
CA VAL A 110 6.09 5.64 -11.34
C VAL A 110 6.87 6.93 -11.49
N TRP A 111 6.16 8.00 -11.81
CA TRP A 111 6.64 9.37 -11.72
C TRP A 111 5.70 10.21 -10.86
N ASN A 112 6.26 10.97 -9.92
CA ASN A 112 5.52 11.86 -9.04
C ASN A 112 5.61 13.31 -9.54
N SER A 113 4.47 13.88 -9.93
CA SER A 113 4.38 15.24 -10.45
C SER A 113 4.69 16.36 -9.44
N GLN A 114 4.58 16.08 -8.14
CA GLN A 114 4.91 17.07 -7.10
C GLN A 114 6.41 17.18 -6.85
N THR A 115 7.10 16.04 -6.84
CA THR A 115 8.54 15.97 -6.53
C THR A 115 9.42 15.87 -7.78
N ASN A 116 8.81 15.69 -8.95
CA ASN A 116 9.45 15.33 -10.22
C ASN A 116 10.29 14.04 -10.14
N GLN A 117 10.06 13.18 -9.16
CA GLN A 117 10.87 11.99 -8.96
C GLN A 117 10.33 10.80 -9.76
N MET A 118 11.22 10.07 -10.42
CA MET A 118 10.91 8.77 -11.04
C MET A 118 11.41 7.62 -10.18
N ALA A 119 10.64 6.54 -10.13
CA ALA A 119 11.03 5.30 -9.49
C ALA A 119 10.48 4.09 -10.26
N VAL A 120 11.17 2.97 -10.11
CA VAL A 120 10.82 1.70 -10.71
C VAL A 120 10.79 0.65 -9.61
N MET A 121 9.68 -0.08 -9.54
CA MET A 121 9.56 -1.30 -8.77
C MET A 121 9.76 -2.49 -9.70
N LEU A 122 10.60 -3.44 -9.30
CA LEU A 122 10.80 -4.71 -9.99
C LEU A 122 10.62 -5.85 -8.99
N ILE A 123 9.64 -6.70 -9.24
CA ILE A 123 9.46 -7.98 -8.56
C ILE A 123 9.85 -9.04 -9.56
N LYS A 124 10.92 -9.77 -9.28
CA LYS A 124 11.39 -10.86 -10.13
C LYS A 124 11.77 -12.06 -9.29
N ASP A 125 11.28 -13.24 -9.65
CA ASP A 125 11.53 -14.49 -8.91
C ASP A 125 11.14 -14.35 -7.41
N GLY A 126 10.06 -13.61 -7.13
CA GLY A 126 9.59 -13.31 -5.77
C GLY A 126 10.45 -12.31 -4.98
N LYS A 127 11.52 -11.75 -5.56
CA LYS A 127 12.36 -10.72 -4.93
C LYS A 127 11.92 -9.32 -5.38
N PRO A 128 11.36 -8.51 -4.47
CA PRO A 128 11.07 -7.11 -4.73
C PRO A 128 12.33 -6.24 -4.61
N GLU A 129 12.54 -5.36 -5.59
CA GLU A 129 13.59 -4.33 -5.63
C GLU A 129 12.97 -2.99 -6.06
N ILE A 130 13.46 -1.89 -5.47
CA ILE A 130 13.06 -0.52 -5.81
C ILE A 130 14.29 0.24 -6.29
N PHE A 131 14.16 0.89 -7.43
CA PHE A 131 15.16 1.77 -8.02
C PHE A 131 14.56 3.17 -8.12
N SER A 132 15.18 4.16 -7.50
CA SER A 132 14.69 5.54 -7.51
C SER A 132 15.76 6.50 -8.00
N GLU A 133 15.32 7.58 -8.63
CA GLU A 133 16.21 8.70 -8.88
C GLU A 133 16.65 9.33 -7.58
N GLN A 134 17.95 9.55 -7.49
CA GLN A 134 18.56 10.26 -6.39
C GLN A 134 18.78 11.72 -6.79
N ILE A 135 18.43 12.63 -5.90
CA ILE A 135 18.75 14.05 -6.09
C ILE A 135 20.23 14.23 -5.77
N ALA A 136 20.99 14.76 -6.75
CA ALA A 136 22.40 15.08 -6.54
C ALA A 136 22.55 16.08 -5.37
N GLY A 137 23.24 15.65 -4.31
CA GLY A 137 23.46 16.45 -3.10
C GLY A 137 22.46 16.22 -1.96
N ALA A 138 21.50 15.30 -2.10
CA ALA A 138 20.67 14.88 -0.97
C ALA A 138 21.49 14.04 0.03
N ALA A 139 21.39 14.39 1.32
CA ALA A 139 22.06 13.66 2.40
C ALA A 139 21.43 12.29 2.68
N GLU A 140 20.17 12.10 2.29
CA GLU A 140 19.40 10.88 2.51
C GLU A 140 18.74 10.43 1.21
N ALA A 141 18.64 9.11 1.04
CA ALA A 141 17.92 8.52 -0.09
C ALA A 141 16.43 8.84 0.02
N ILE A 142 15.83 9.30 -1.08
CA ILE A 142 14.41 9.66 -1.08
C ILE A 142 13.59 8.40 -1.26
N THR A 143 12.71 8.12 -0.30
CA THR A 143 11.76 7.02 -0.38
C THR A 143 10.67 7.35 -1.41
N PRO A 144 10.57 6.61 -2.52
CA PRO A 144 9.56 6.87 -3.53
C PRO A 144 8.16 6.49 -3.03
N VAL A 145 7.16 7.23 -3.52
CA VAL A 145 5.74 6.95 -3.25
C VAL A 145 5.16 6.16 -4.43
N PHE A 146 4.58 5.00 -4.14
CA PHE A 146 3.94 4.14 -5.13
C PHE A 146 2.41 4.25 -5.10
N PRO A 147 1.71 3.98 -6.23
CA PRO A 147 0.27 3.82 -6.27
C PRO A 147 -0.17 2.54 -5.55
N THR A 148 -1.44 2.45 -5.21
CA THR A 148 -2.02 1.37 -4.39
C THR A 148 -1.77 -0.02 -4.99
N GLU A 149 -1.91 -0.17 -6.32
CA GLU A 149 -1.65 -1.45 -7.00
C GLU A 149 -0.21 -1.96 -6.75
N LEU A 150 0.78 -1.08 -6.92
CA LEU A 150 2.18 -1.44 -6.79
C LEU A 150 2.58 -1.66 -5.33
N LYS A 151 2.02 -0.89 -4.39
CA LYS A 151 2.20 -1.15 -2.94
C LYS A 151 1.74 -2.56 -2.57
N ASN A 152 0.53 -2.94 -2.96
CA ASN A 152 -0.03 -4.25 -2.66
C ASN A 152 0.84 -5.39 -3.25
N ALA A 153 1.32 -5.20 -4.49
CA ALA A 153 2.21 -6.18 -5.12
C ALA A 153 3.55 -6.31 -4.37
N TYR A 154 4.12 -5.19 -3.93
CA TYR A 154 5.37 -5.14 -3.18
C TYR A 154 5.27 -5.80 -1.81
N GLU A 155 4.21 -5.49 -1.05
CA GLU A 155 3.94 -6.08 0.25
C GLU A 155 3.75 -7.60 0.16
N LYS A 156 3.01 -8.05 -0.87
CA LYS A 156 2.86 -9.49 -1.15
C LYS A 156 4.19 -10.16 -1.50
N ALA A 157 5.04 -9.49 -2.30
CA ALA A 157 6.35 -10.03 -2.64
C ALA A 157 7.28 -10.10 -1.41
N GLN A 158 7.25 -9.07 -0.56
CA GLN A 158 8.02 -9.05 0.67
C GLN A 158 7.60 -10.15 1.64
N SER A 159 6.29 -10.38 1.85
CA SER A 159 5.82 -11.41 2.77
C SER A 159 6.22 -12.82 2.30
N VAL A 160 6.14 -13.08 1.00
CA VAL A 160 6.62 -14.35 0.43
C VAL A 160 8.13 -14.48 0.55
N GLN A 161 8.90 -13.42 0.29
CA GLN A 161 10.35 -13.45 0.47
C GLN A 161 10.75 -13.68 1.94
N GLN A 162 10.05 -13.07 2.89
CA GLN A 162 10.25 -13.31 4.32
C GLN A 162 9.96 -14.77 4.67
N ALA A 163 8.84 -15.33 4.21
CA ALA A 163 8.51 -16.74 4.44
C ALA A 163 9.54 -17.71 3.84
N LEU A 164 10.08 -17.41 2.65
CA LEU A 164 11.12 -18.21 2.00
C LEU A 164 12.49 -18.10 2.71
N SER A 165 12.82 -16.91 3.22
CA SER A 165 14.08 -16.67 3.94
C SER A 165 14.07 -17.18 5.38
N ASN A 166 12.88 -17.35 5.99
CA ASN A 166 12.76 -17.84 7.36
C ASN A 166 11.54 -18.79 7.53
N PRO A 167 11.62 -20.03 7.03
CA PRO A 167 10.49 -20.98 7.00
C PRO A 167 9.88 -21.26 8.38
N ALA A 168 10.70 -21.19 9.45
CA ALA A 168 10.29 -21.43 10.82
C ALA A 168 9.36 -20.33 11.39
N ALA A 169 9.53 -19.07 10.98
CA ALA A 169 8.71 -17.95 11.44
C ALA A 169 7.33 -17.93 10.75
N ALA A 170 7.30 -18.21 9.44
CA ALA A 170 6.05 -18.30 8.67
C ALA A 170 5.17 -19.48 9.12
N MET A 171 5.78 -20.57 9.57
CA MET A 171 5.04 -21.70 10.15
C MET A 171 4.52 -21.37 11.55
N GLY A 172 5.25 -20.58 12.35
CA GLY A 172 4.80 -20.07 13.66
C GLY A 172 3.54 -19.20 13.56
N GLU A 173 3.51 -18.20 12.68
CA GLU A 173 2.33 -17.34 12.49
C GLU A 173 1.12 -18.08 11.90
N ALA A 174 1.35 -19.04 11.00
CA ALA A 174 0.27 -19.86 10.44
C ALA A 174 -0.31 -20.83 11.50
N LEU A 175 0.52 -21.33 12.42
CA LEU A 175 0.06 -22.14 13.54
C LEU A 175 -0.66 -21.29 14.60
N ASP A 176 -0.16 -20.11 14.95
CA ASP A 176 -0.80 -19.23 15.94
C ASP A 176 -2.18 -18.77 15.47
N ASN A 177 -2.32 -18.32 14.22
CA ASN A 177 -3.62 -17.91 13.68
C ASN A 177 -4.63 -19.08 13.64
N LYS A 178 -4.16 -20.29 13.33
CA LYS A 178 -5.01 -21.48 13.30
C LYS A 178 -5.37 -21.94 14.73
N LEU A 179 -4.44 -21.83 15.67
CA LEU A 179 -4.66 -22.16 17.08
C LEU A 179 -5.63 -21.18 17.72
N ASP A 180 -5.49 -19.88 17.50
CA ASP A 180 -6.41 -18.85 18.00
C ASP A 180 -7.81 -19.00 17.40
N SER A 181 -7.92 -19.28 16.10
CA SER A 181 -9.22 -19.54 15.46
C SER A 181 -9.90 -20.79 16.04
N THR A 182 -9.12 -21.83 16.37
CA THR A 182 -9.65 -23.09 16.94
C THR A 182 -10.00 -22.91 18.41
N LEU A 183 -9.20 -22.19 19.17
CA LEU A 183 -9.42 -21.92 20.59
C LEU A 183 -10.63 -21.00 20.80
N ASN A 184 -10.80 -19.98 19.98
CA ASN A 184 -11.99 -19.12 20.02
C ASN A 184 -13.24 -19.91 19.61
N LYS A 185 -13.17 -20.75 18.57
CA LYS A 185 -14.29 -21.61 18.18
C LYS A 185 -14.68 -22.60 19.29
N VAL A 186 -13.70 -23.24 19.94
CA VAL A 186 -13.95 -24.13 21.10
C VAL A 186 -14.52 -23.36 22.28
N LYS A 187 -14.04 -22.15 22.57
CA LYS A 187 -14.54 -21.30 23.66
C LYS A 187 -16.00 -20.87 23.40
N GLU A 188 -16.36 -20.60 22.15
CA GLU A 188 -17.71 -20.20 21.75
C GLU A 188 -18.68 -21.40 21.70
N GLU A 189 -18.20 -22.56 21.26
CA GLU A 189 -18.93 -23.84 21.32
C GLU A 189 -19.14 -24.33 22.77
N GLN A 190 -18.20 -24.08 23.67
CA GLN A 190 -18.34 -24.42 25.09
C GLN A 190 -19.28 -23.44 25.82
N LYS A 191 -19.20 -22.14 25.51
CA LYS A 191 -20.10 -21.12 26.10
C LYS A 191 -21.56 -21.40 25.74
N SER A 192 -21.85 -21.68 24.46
CA SER A 192 -23.20 -22.00 24.00
C SER A 192 -23.77 -23.30 24.58
N LYS A 193 -22.94 -24.33 24.81
CA LYS A 193 -23.37 -25.56 25.50
C LYS A 193 -23.70 -25.33 26.98
N VAL A 194 -22.91 -24.51 27.67
CA VAL A 194 -23.14 -24.17 29.07
C VAL A 194 -24.41 -23.35 29.24
N ASP A 195 -24.62 -22.35 28.38
CA ASP A 195 -25.82 -21.48 28.43
C ASP A 195 -27.12 -22.28 28.16
N ASN A 196 -27.09 -23.23 27.21
CA ASN A 196 -28.23 -24.10 26.93
C ASN A 196 -28.50 -25.10 28.06
N THR A 197 -27.45 -25.67 28.67
CA THR A 197 -27.60 -26.63 29.77
C THR A 197 -28.12 -25.94 31.05
N LEU A 198 -27.69 -24.71 31.34
CA LEU A 198 -28.24 -23.92 32.45
C LEU A 198 -29.70 -23.52 32.21
N ASN A 199 -30.05 -23.08 30.99
CA ASN A 199 -31.42 -22.69 30.67
C ASN A 199 -32.41 -23.87 30.72
N ASP A 200 -31.99 -25.06 30.29
CA ASP A 200 -32.82 -26.26 30.38
C ASP A 200 -32.96 -26.72 31.84
N ALA A 201 -31.89 -26.66 32.64
CA ALA A 201 -31.95 -26.96 34.07
C ALA A 201 -32.88 -26.00 34.85
N ILE A 202 -32.83 -24.69 34.55
CA ILE A 202 -33.68 -23.68 35.20
C ILE A 202 -35.16 -23.90 34.86
N LYS A 203 -35.49 -24.24 33.60
CA LYS A 203 -36.87 -24.54 33.17
C LYS A 203 -37.45 -25.80 33.81
N GLN A 204 -36.60 -26.76 34.18
CA GLN A 204 -37.03 -28.03 34.77
C GLN A 204 -37.24 -27.97 36.30
N SER A 205 -36.75 -26.90 36.96
CA SER A 205 -36.81 -26.72 38.42
C SER A 205 -37.88 -25.73 38.92
N LEU A 206 -38.74 -25.19 38.05
CA LEU A 206 -39.89 -24.36 38.45
C LEU A 206 -41.17 -25.19 38.35
N PRO A 207 -41.87 -25.47 39.47
CA PRO A 207 -43.22 -26.04 39.43
C PRO A 207 -44.17 -25.05 38.75
N ASN A 208 -45.01 -25.54 37.84
CA ASN A 208 -46.17 -24.81 37.34
C ASN A 208 -47.06 -24.44 38.54
N ALA A 209 -46.99 -23.19 39.00
CA ALA A 209 -47.95 -22.63 39.93
C ALA A 209 -49.17 -22.18 39.11
N ASP A 210 -50.26 -22.92 39.24
CA ASP A 210 -51.54 -22.67 38.60
C ASP A 210 -52.01 -21.23 38.87
N GLN A 211 -52.02 -20.41 37.82
CA GLN A 211 -52.54 -19.03 37.85
C GLN A 211 -54.05 -18.94 38.08
N GLN A 212 -54.75 -20.07 38.29
CA GLN A 212 -56.19 -20.12 38.54
C GLN A 212 -56.57 -19.99 40.03
N GLU A 213 -55.69 -20.30 40.99
CA GLU A 213 -56.01 -20.17 42.42
C GLU A 213 -55.84 -18.73 42.96
N LEU A 214 -55.03 -17.89 42.31
CA LEU A 214 -54.79 -16.52 42.78
C LEU A 214 -55.93 -15.54 42.43
N GLU A 215 -56.65 -15.75 41.32
CA GLU A 215 -57.78 -14.89 40.94
C GLU A 215 -59.06 -15.17 41.75
N GLU A 216 -59.22 -16.40 42.27
CA GLU A 216 -60.39 -16.76 43.09
C GLU A 216 -60.25 -16.27 44.55
N ALA A 217 -59.03 -16.14 45.05
CA ALA A 217 -58.75 -15.54 46.37
C ALA A 217 -58.97 -14.02 46.38
N LEU A 218 -58.68 -13.31 45.28
CA LEU A 218 -58.79 -11.85 45.21
C LEU A 218 -60.24 -11.35 45.07
N LYS A 219 -61.19 -12.21 44.64
CA LYS A 219 -62.62 -11.88 44.57
C LYS A 219 -63.36 -12.07 45.90
N ARG A 220 -62.81 -12.82 46.86
CA ARG A 220 -63.45 -13.03 48.19
C ARG A 220 -63.18 -11.92 49.21
N GLU A 221 -62.16 -11.07 49.01
CA GLU A 221 -61.88 -9.94 49.91
C GLU A 221 -62.56 -8.61 49.51
N ALA A 222 -63.30 -8.57 48.40
CA ALA A 222 -63.97 -7.36 47.90
C ALA A 222 -65.50 -7.36 48.08
N GLN A 223 -66.02 -7.90 49.20
CA GLN A 223 -67.41 -7.69 49.61
C GLN A 223 -67.48 -6.89 50.92
N PRO A 224 -67.98 -5.64 50.89
CA PRO A 224 -68.09 -4.80 52.07
C PRO A 224 -69.31 -5.19 52.91
N ALA A 225 -69.11 -5.25 54.23
CA ALA A 225 -70.21 -5.15 55.19
C ALA A 225 -70.70 -3.70 55.22
N HIS A 226 -71.89 -3.44 54.66
CA HIS A 226 -72.96 -2.62 55.23
C HIS A 226 -74.16 -2.55 54.28
#